data_AF-F8KPI6-F1
#
_entry.id   AF-F8KPI6-F1
#
_cell.length_a   1.000
_cell.length_b   1.000
_cell.length_c   1.000
_cell.angle_alpha   90.00
_cell.angle_beta   90.00
_cell.angle_gamma   90.00
#
_symmetry.space_group_name_H-M   'P 1'
#
loop_
_entity.id
_entity.type
_entity.pdbx_description
1 polymer ?
#
loop_
_entity_poly.entity_id
_entity_poly.type
_entity_poly.pdbx_seq_one_letter_code
_entity_poly.pdbx_strand_id
1 'polypeptide(L)'
;MRWQTATHVLGSLALSSCFVSPLLGDTRSAEYYSTHHEERKRVLKQCDNLTLSAALQGKDLNKEQKSMCRNARKGRELADQYATKQKKSSLTTMLMQCYTRMADGLEKGQDILKTDKKCRLLVRRSAFLRYTFSYYPLPKLYDSDSDLDDIYPNIETNKYDDPKIRHAILLKCYRTFSSQLRKYGSYYPIKTDFRHECRDALSKELDHPPVKSYDPFMRNGILRRRIGKAILVGFSVGA
;
A
#
# COMPACT_ATOMS: atom_id res chain seq x y z
N MET A 1 34.16 -85.35 -20.49
CA MET A 1 33.44 -84.74 -21.63
C MET A 1 34.02 -83.36 -21.88
N ARG A 2 34.38 -83.07 -23.15
CA ARG A 2 34.39 -81.79 -23.92
C ARG A 2 34.64 -80.47 -23.14
N TRP A 3 35.79 -79.82 -23.32
CA TRP A 3 36.16 -78.83 -24.38
C TRP A 3 35.71 -77.37 -24.09
N GLN A 4 36.69 -76.47 -24.25
CA GLN A 4 36.63 -75.05 -24.69
C GLN A 4 36.61 -73.88 -23.68
N THR A 5 37.74 -73.16 -23.75
CA THR A 5 38.04 -71.73 -23.56
C THR A 5 37.13 -70.75 -24.33
N ALA A 6 36.99 -69.50 -23.86
CA ALA A 6 37.37 -68.26 -24.59
C ALA A 6 36.75 -66.94 -24.02
N THR A 7 37.64 -66.03 -23.59
CA THR A 7 37.75 -64.58 -23.86
C THR A 7 36.57 -63.58 -23.84
N HIS A 8 36.82 -62.50 -23.07
CA HIS A 8 36.60 -61.05 -23.32
C HIS A 8 35.30 -60.54 -23.95
N VAL A 9 34.63 -59.57 -23.29
CA VAL A 9 34.34 -58.23 -23.86
C VAL A 9 34.26 -57.18 -22.74
N LEU A 10 35.00 -56.08 -22.94
CA LEU A 10 34.90 -54.79 -22.24
C LEU A 10 33.49 -54.20 -22.32
N GLY A 11 33.00 -53.66 -21.20
CA GLY A 11 31.78 -52.85 -21.17
C GLY A 11 31.84 -51.77 -20.10
N SER A 12 32.85 -50.92 -20.16
CA SER A 12 32.77 -49.59 -19.54
C SER A 12 31.54 -48.85 -20.10
N LEU A 13 30.74 -48.21 -19.25
CA LEU A 13 30.37 -46.80 -19.40
C LEU A 13 29.46 -46.36 -18.25
N ALA A 14 29.83 -45.20 -17.71
CA ALA A 14 29.17 -44.47 -16.65
C ALA A 14 27.68 -44.25 -16.90
N LEU A 15 26.85 -44.51 -15.90
CA LEU A 15 25.58 -43.82 -15.69
C LEU A 15 25.79 -42.67 -14.70
N SER A 16 26.76 -41.80 -15.01
CA SER A 16 26.77 -40.45 -14.46
C SER A 16 25.94 -39.56 -15.39
N SER A 17 25.14 -38.68 -14.78
CA SER A 17 24.60 -37.47 -15.37
C SER A 17 23.63 -37.62 -16.56
N CYS A 18 22.36 -37.87 -16.25
CA CYS A 18 21.26 -37.21 -16.94
C CYS A 18 20.53 -36.22 -16.01
N PHE A 19 21.28 -35.47 -15.19
CA PHE A 19 20.86 -34.10 -14.89
C PHE A 19 21.23 -33.27 -16.10
N VAL A 20 20.37 -33.29 -17.12
CA VAL A 20 20.35 -32.23 -18.13
C VAL A 20 19.90 -30.99 -17.37
N SER A 21 20.86 -30.30 -16.75
CA SER A 21 20.70 -28.92 -16.39
C SER A 21 20.39 -28.20 -17.70
N PRO A 22 19.26 -27.50 -17.86
CA PRO A 22 19.09 -26.58 -18.96
C PRO A 22 20.00 -25.39 -18.68
N LEU A 23 21.29 -25.60 -18.92
CA LEU A 23 22.38 -24.65 -18.73
C LEU A 23 22.78 -24.11 -20.10
N LEU A 24 21.79 -23.72 -20.91
CA LEU A 24 21.99 -23.05 -22.19
C LEU A 24 20.95 -21.96 -22.33
N GLY A 25 21.36 -20.74 -21.99
CA GLY A 25 20.73 -19.49 -22.44
C GLY A 25 19.24 -19.35 -22.18
N ASP A 26 18.82 -19.34 -20.91
CA ASP A 26 17.43 -18.99 -20.59
C ASP A 26 17.21 -17.47 -20.86
N THR A 27 16.86 -17.16 -22.11
CA THR A 27 16.59 -15.80 -22.64
C THR A 27 15.22 -15.28 -22.25
N ARG A 28 14.51 -15.96 -21.35
CA ARG A 28 13.19 -15.56 -20.90
C ARG A 28 13.19 -14.13 -20.36
N SER A 29 12.14 -13.40 -20.75
CA SER A 29 12.02 -11.98 -20.46
C SER A 29 11.58 -11.73 -19.02
N ALA A 30 11.61 -10.47 -18.60
CA ALA A 30 11.07 -10.08 -17.30
C ALA A 30 9.57 -10.37 -17.21
N GLU A 31 8.82 -10.17 -18.29
CA GLU A 31 7.39 -10.45 -18.38
C GLU A 31 7.11 -11.94 -18.16
N TYR A 32 7.91 -12.83 -18.75
CA TYR A 32 7.80 -14.27 -18.50
C TYR A 32 7.96 -14.59 -17.00
N TYR A 33 9.05 -14.11 -16.39
CA TYR A 33 9.30 -14.35 -14.98
C TYR A 33 8.25 -13.70 -14.07
N SER A 34 7.58 -12.64 -14.51
CA SER A 34 6.52 -11.99 -13.73
C SER A 34 5.32 -12.90 -13.48
N THR A 35 5.01 -13.81 -14.43
CA THR A 35 3.84 -14.71 -14.37
C THR A 35 4.19 -16.14 -13.91
N HIS A 36 5.45 -16.55 -13.95
CA HIS A 36 5.89 -17.91 -13.60
C HIS A 36 6.61 -17.95 -12.23
N HIS A 37 5.83 -18.03 -11.15
CA HIS A 37 6.34 -17.86 -9.77
C HIS A 37 7.43 -18.86 -9.37
N GLU A 38 7.18 -20.17 -9.53
CA GLU A 38 8.12 -21.21 -9.10
C GLU A 38 9.43 -21.16 -9.89
N GLU A 39 9.34 -20.89 -11.19
CA GLU A 39 10.52 -20.76 -12.03
C GLU A 39 11.32 -19.50 -11.70
N ARG A 40 10.64 -18.36 -11.52
CA ARG A 40 11.28 -17.13 -11.03
C ARG A 40 12.01 -17.36 -9.72
N LYS A 41 11.37 -18.04 -8.75
CA LYS A 41 11.96 -18.35 -7.44
C LYS A 41 13.20 -19.24 -7.58
N ARG A 42 13.13 -20.29 -8.41
CA ARG A 42 14.26 -21.18 -8.71
C ARG A 42 15.43 -20.41 -9.33
N VAL A 43 15.17 -19.60 -10.36
CA VAL A 43 16.20 -18.84 -11.07
C VAL A 43 16.83 -17.76 -10.18
N LEU A 44 16.04 -17.06 -9.34
CA LEU A 44 16.60 -16.10 -8.39
C LEU A 44 17.55 -16.78 -7.39
N LYS A 45 17.17 -17.93 -6.83
CA LYS A 45 18.06 -18.70 -5.95
C LYS A 45 19.35 -19.14 -6.67
N GLN A 46 19.24 -19.55 -7.92
CA GLN A 46 20.39 -19.87 -8.75
C GLN A 46 21.29 -18.65 -8.99
N CYS A 47 20.70 -17.47 -9.21
CA CYS A 47 21.44 -16.22 -9.35
C CYS A 47 22.21 -15.82 -8.10
N ASP A 48 21.65 -16.06 -6.91
CA ASP A 48 22.34 -15.81 -5.64
C ASP A 48 23.56 -16.75 -5.51
N ASN A 49 23.39 -18.03 -5.81
CA ASN A 49 24.50 -19.01 -5.83
C ASN A 49 25.59 -18.67 -6.85
N LEU A 50 25.19 -18.24 -8.06
CA LEU A 50 26.10 -17.81 -9.12
C LEU A 50 26.90 -16.57 -8.69
N THR A 51 26.22 -15.59 -8.07
CA THR A 51 26.86 -14.37 -7.58
C THR A 51 27.89 -14.67 -6.49
N LEU A 52 27.55 -15.55 -5.53
CA LEU A 52 28.46 -16.00 -4.49
C LEU A 52 29.67 -16.75 -5.08
N SER A 53 29.43 -17.67 -6.02
CA SER A 53 30.50 -18.46 -6.66
C SER A 53 31.45 -17.58 -7.47
N ALA A 54 30.92 -16.60 -8.21
CA ALA A 54 31.69 -15.64 -8.98
C ALA A 54 32.60 -14.79 -8.06
N ALA A 55 32.03 -14.27 -6.96
CA ALA A 55 32.77 -13.51 -5.96
C ALA A 55 33.94 -14.30 -5.34
N LEU A 56 33.71 -15.58 -4.98
CA LEU A 56 34.75 -16.45 -4.42
C LEU A 56 35.88 -16.77 -5.42
N GLN A 57 35.58 -16.81 -6.71
CA GLN A 57 36.56 -17.09 -7.75
C GLN A 57 37.28 -15.84 -8.28
N GLY A 58 36.94 -14.65 -7.78
CA GLY A 58 37.43 -13.38 -8.34
C GLY A 58 37.02 -13.17 -9.80
N LYS A 59 35.93 -13.84 -10.23
CA LYS A 59 35.43 -13.80 -11.60
C LYS A 59 34.09 -13.09 -11.65
N ASP A 60 33.77 -12.62 -12.84
CA ASP A 60 32.50 -11.98 -13.13
C ASP A 60 31.56 -12.96 -13.84
N LEU A 61 30.25 -12.76 -13.67
CA LEU A 61 29.25 -13.56 -14.38
C LEU A 61 29.36 -13.33 -15.90
N ASN A 62 29.12 -14.37 -16.70
CA ASN A 62 29.07 -14.24 -18.16
C ASN A 62 27.82 -13.46 -18.61
N LYS A 63 27.77 -13.09 -19.89
CA LYS A 63 26.72 -12.21 -20.43
C LYS A 63 25.33 -12.84 -20.30
N GLU A 64 25.22 -14.13 -20.55
CA GLU A 64 23.97 -14.90 -20.49
C GLU A 64 23.46 -14.99 -19.05
N GLN A 65 24.34 -15.32 -18.10
CA GLN A 65 24.04 -15.35 -16.66
C GLN A 65 23.61 -13.97 -16.14
N LYS A 66 24.34 -12.90 -16.52
CA LYS A 66 23.97 -11.52 -16.18
C LYS A 66 22.58 -11.17 -16.72
N SER A 67 22.28 -11.56 -17.96
CA SER A 67 20.99 -11.32 -18.61
C SER A 67 19.85 -12.05 -17.90
N MET A 68 19.99 -13.36 -17.70
CA MET A 68 19.02 -14.22 -17.01
C MET A 68 18.70 -13.67 -15.60
N CYS A 69 19.72 -13.36 -14.81
CA CYS A 69 19.54 -12.84 -13.46
C CYS A 69 18.89 -11.45 -13.44
N ARG A 70 19.22 -10.59 -14.40
CA ARG A 70 18.57 -9.29 -14.56
C ARG A 70 17.09 -9.45 -14.90
N ASN A 71 16.75 -10.34 -15.83
CA ASN A 71 15.36 -10.56 -16.23
C ASN A 71 14.54 -11.19 -15.10
N ALA A 72 15.10 -12.14 -14.35
CA ALA A 72 14.41 -12.73 -13.19
C ALA A 72 14.15 -11.70 -12.08
N ARG A 73 15.11 -10.80 -11.80
CA ARG A 73 14.92 -9.69 -10.83
C ARG A 73 13.86 -8.70 -11.29
N LYS A 74 13.93 -8.23 -12.54
CA LYS A 74 12.88 -7.36 -13.12
C LYS A 74 11.52 -8.04 -13.12
N GLY A 75 11.45 -9.35 -13.40
CA GLY A 75 10.22 -10.11 -13.33
C GLY A 75 9.63 -10.18 -11.92
N ARG A 76 10.47 -10.24 -10.88
CA ARG A 76 10.01 -10.11 -9.48
C ARG A 76 9.40 -8.74 -9.23
N GLU A 77 10.08 -7.67 -9.62
CA GLU A 77 9.58 -6.30 -9.47
C GLU A 77 8.24 -6.11 -10.19
N LEU A 78 8.09 -6.62 -11.42
CA LEU A 78 6.84 -6.60 -12.16
C LEU A 78 5.73 -7.40 -11.47
N ALA A 79 6.04 -8.60 -10.95
CA ALA A 79 5.07 -9.40 -10.21
C ALA A 79 4.58 -8.69 -8.95
N ASP A 80 5.50 -8.05 -8.20
CA ASP A 80 5.19 -7.27 -7.00
C ASP A 80 4.31 -6.04 -7.35
N GLN A 81 4.59 -5.38 -8.47
CA GLN A 81 3.75 -4.29 -9.00
C GLN A 81 2.34 -4.77 -9.37
N TYR A 82 2.21 -5.90 -10.06
CA TYR A 82 0.90 -6.48 -10.41
C TYR A 82 0.11 -6.88 -9.17
N ALA A 83 0.74 -7.55 -8.21
CA ALA A 83 0.11 -7.91 -6.94
C ALA A 83 -0.37 -6.67 -6.18
N THR A 84 0.46 -5.61 -6.13
CA THR A 84 0.10 -4.33 -5.50
C THR A 84 -1.10 -3.68 -6.20
N LYS A 85 -1.11 -3.65 -7.54
CA LYS A 85 -2.21 -3.09 -8.33
C LYS A 85 -3.51 -3.87 -8.13
N GLN A 86 -3.44 -5.20 -8.10
CA GLN A 86 -4.60 -6.07 -7.85
C GLN A 86 -5.16 -5.88 -6.44
N LYS A 87 -4.28 -5.87 -5.42
CA LYS A 87 -4.68 -5.61 -4.01
C LYS A 87 -5.35 -4.24 -3.88
N LYS A 88 -4.78 -3.20 -4.49
CA LYS A 88 -5.38 -1.86 -4.55
C LYS A 88 -6.76 -1.88 -5.19
N SER A 89 -6.92 -2.52 -6.35
CA SER A 89 -8.22 -2.63 -7.03
C SER A 89 -9.27 -3.31 -6.15
N SER A 90 -8.93 -4.45 -5.54
CA SER A 90 -9.84 -5.20 -4.66
C SER A 90 -10.28 -4.38 -3.44
N LEU A 91 -9.35 -3.64 -2.82
CA LEU A 91 -9.65 -2.80 -1.67
C LEU A 91 -10.50 -1.58 -2.03
N THR A 92 -10.23 -0.93 -3.16
CA THR A 92 -11.09 0.13 -3.70
C THR A 92 -12.52 -0.37 -3.90
N THR A 93 -12.69 -1.57 -4.47
CA THR A 93 -14.02 -2.18 -4.65
C THR A 93 -14.70 -2.47 -3.31
N MET A 94 -13.99 -3.05 -2.34
CA MET A 94 -14.56 -3.32 -1.01
C MET A 94 -14.95 -2.03 -0.28
N LEU A 95 -14.12 -0.99 -0.34
CA LEU A 95 -14.40 0.30 0.29
C LEU A 95 -15.59 0.99 -0.36
N MET A 96 -15.68 0.97 -1.69
CA MET A 96 -16.85 1.45 -2.43
C MET A 96 -18.12 0.74 -1.97
N GLN A 97 -18.10 -0.60 -1.88
CA GLN A 97 -19.24 -1.39 -1.40
C GLN A 97 -19.60 -1.07 0.05
N CYS A 98 -18.62 -0.81 0.92
CA CYS A 98 -18.89 -0.34 2.28
C CYS A 98 -19.65 0.97 2.28
N TYR A 99 -19.22 1.97 1.50
CA TYR A 99 -19.93 3.25 1.42
C TYR A 99 -21.34 3.11 0.83
N THR A 100 -21.54 2.29 -0.19
CA THR A 100 -22.89 2.01 -0.72
C THR A 100 -23.78 1.39 0.37
N ARG A 101 -23.30 0.34 1.05
CA ARG A 101 -24.08 -0.30 2.12
C ARG A 101 -24.36 0.65 3.26
N MET A 102 -23.40 1.50 3.64
CA MET A 102 -23.59 2.51 4.68
C MET A 102 -24.62 3.57 4.29
N ALA A 103 -24.65 4.01 3.03
CA ALA A 103 -25.70 4.90 2.54
C ALA A 103 -27.07 4.24 2.62
N ASP A 104 -27.21 3.04 2.06
CA ASP A 104 -28.47 2.29 2.02
C ASP A 104 -28.97 1.93 3.43
N GLY A 105 -28.04 1.54 4.30
CA GLY A 105 -28.31 1.23 5.70
C GLY A 105 -28.79 2.48 6.44
N LEU A 106 -28.10 3.60 6.29
CA LEU A 106 -28.45 4.86 6.96
C LEU A 106 -29.85 5.35 6.56
N GLU A 107 -30.23 5.23 5.28
CA GLU A 107 -31.60 5.54 4.83
C GLU A 107 -32.67 4.64 5.46
N LYS A 108 -32.30 3.41 5.81
CA LYS A 108 -33.16 2.43 6.48
C LYS A 108 -33.06 2.48 8.01
N GLY A 109 -32.32 3.44 8.57
CA GLY A 109 -32.08 3.53 10.01
C GLY A 109 -31.16 2.43 10.57
N GLN A 110 -30.36 1.79 9.72
CA GLN A 110 -29.41 0.73 10.07
C GLN A 110 -27.99 1.26 10.15
N ASP A 111 -27.27 0.86 11.20
CA ASP A 111 -25.86 1.19 11.38
C ASP A 111 -24.96 0.04 10.92
N ILE A 112 -24.46 0.17 9.69
CA ILE A 112 -23.54 -0.80 9.08
C ILE A 112 -22.18 -0.80 9.77
N LEU A 113 -21.74 0.33 10.33
CA LEU A 113 -20.42 0.41 10.99
C LEU A 113 -20.40 -0.35 12.31
N LYS A 114 -21.53 -0.45 13.01
CA LYS A 114 -21.67 -1.28 14.22
C LYS A 114 -21.65 -2.79 13.91
N THR A 115 -22.21 -3.20 12.78
CA THR A 115 -22.43 -4.62 12.45
C THR A 115 -21.32 -5.22 11.58
N ASP A 116 -20.71 -4.45 10.67
CA ASP A 116 -19.64 -4.91 9.77
C ASP A 116 -18.27 -4.35 10.21
N LYS A 117 -17.57 -5.13 11.06
CA LYS A 117 -16.23 -4.79 11.56
C LYS A 117 -15.22 -4.54 10.43
N LYS A 118 -15.35 -5.24 9.30
CA LYS A 118 -14.43 -5.10 8.16
C LYS A 118 -14.67 -3.77 7.45
N CYS A 119 -15.93 -3.39 7.22
CA CYS A 119 -16.25 -2.07 6.71
C CYS A 119 -15.82 -0.96 7.65
N ARG A 120 -16.08 -1.11 8.95
CA ARG A 120 -15.64 -0.15 9.96
C ARG A 120 -14.13 0.10 9.87
N LEU A 121 -13.34 -0.96 9.77
CA LEU A 121 -11.89 -0.87 9.65
C LEU A 121 -11.46 -0.20 8.33
N LEU A 122 -12.04 -0.60 7.20
CA LEU A 122 -11.71 -0.04 5.88
C LEU A 122 -12.02 1.45 5.80
N VAL A 123 -13.21 1.84 6.26
CA VAL A 123 -13.68 3.22 6.29
C VAL A 123 -12.78 4.05 7.21
N ARG A 124 -12.50 3.55 8.42
CA ARG A 124 -11.57 4.20 9.37
C ARG A 124 -10.21 4.46 8.74
N ARG A 125 -9.61 3.44 8.12
CA ARG A 125 -8.31 3.58 7.45
C ARG A 125 -8.34 4.56 6.27
N SER A 126 -9.43 4.56 5.50
CA SER A 126 -9.53 5.44 4.34
C SER A 126 -9.70 6.91 4.72
N ALA A 127 -10.46 7.19 5.78
CA ALA A 127 -10.89 8.54 6.14
C ALA A 127 -9.93 9.26 7.11
N PHE A 128 -9.15 8.50 7.91
CA PHE A 128 -8.46 9.07 9.07
C PHE A 128 -6.95 8.85 9.11
N LEU A 129 -6.35 8.09 8.19
CA LEU A 129 -4.90 8.08 8.09
C LEU A 129 -4.42 9.37 7.43
N ARG A 130 -3.43 10.03 8.06
CA ARG A 130 -2.94 11.40 7.75
C ARG A 130 -2.73 11.68 6.25
N TYR A 131 -2.29 10.67 5.49
CA TYR A 131 -2.01 10.81 4.06
C TYR A 131 -3.12 10.27 3.15
N THR A 132 -4.04 9.44 3.64
CA THR A 132 -5.02 8.72 2.82
C THR A 132 -6.20 9.61 2.46
N PHE A 133 -6.52 10.57 3.31
CA PHE A 133 -7.67 11.43 3.10
C PHE A 133 -7.54 12.35 1.88
N SER A 134 -6.31 12.76 1.59
CA SER A 134 -6.00 13.62 0.44
C SER A 134 -5.64 12.82 -0.82
N TYR A 135 -5.19 11.57 -0.68
CA TYR A 135 -4.56 10.82 -1.79
C TYR A 135 -4.97 9.33 -1.89
N TYR A 136 -6.13 8.92 -1.36
CA TYR A 136 -6.60 7.54 -1.56
C TYR A 136 -6.64 7.25 -3.07
N PRO A 137 -6.01 6.16 -3.54
CA PRO A 137 -5.44 5.04 -2.77
C PRO A 137 -3.93 5.19 -2.52
N LEU A 138 -3.50 5.00 -1.26
CA LEU A 138 -2.07 4.94 -0.91
C LEU A 138 -1.54 3.50 -0.86
N PRO A 139 -0.37 3.21 -1.45
CA PRO A 139 0.28 1.90 -1.39
C PRO A 139 0.66 1.42 0.02
N LYS A 140 0.84 2.33 0.99
CA LYS A 140 1.27 1.99 2.36
C LYS A 140 0.12 1.79 3.36
N LEU A 141 -1.13 1.82 2.91
CA LEU A 141 -2.31 1.41 3.69
C LEU A 141 -2.33 -0.08 4.04
N TYR A 142 -1.40 -0.84 3.47
CA TYR A 142 -1.52 -2.26 3.21
C TYR A 142 -0.57 -3.14 4.02
N ASP A 143 0.32 -2.53 4.81
CA ASP A 143 1.18 -3.14 5.84
C ASP A 143 0.83 -2.49 7.19
N SER A 144 0.15 -3.25 8.03
CA SER A 144 -0.38 -2.79 9.31
C SER A 144 0.69 -2.85 10.40
N ASP A 145 1.21 -1.68 10.76
CA ASP A 145 1.74 -1.31 12.09
C ASP A 145 1.90 0.22 12.19
N SER A 146 1.12 0.98 11.41
CA SER A 146 1.13 2.45 11.50
C SER A 146 0.20 2.86 12.63
N ASP A 147 0.78 3.38 13.71
CA ASP A 147 0.07 4.02 14.81
C ASP A 147 -0.99 4.98 14.27
N LEU A 148 -2.21 4.74 14.72
CA LEU A 148 -3.46 5.36 14.23
C LEU A 148 -3.67 6.76 14.84
N ASP A 149 -2.61 7.42 15.28
CA ASP A 149 -2.68 8.48 16.30
C ASP A 149 -2.93 9.88 15.75
N ASP A 150 -2.79 10.10 14.44
CA ASP A 150 -2.97 11.43 13.85
C ASP A 150 -4.37 11.62 13.25
N ILE A 151 -5.39 11.56 14.10
CA ILE A 151 -6.78 11.88 13.74
C ILE A 151 -7.16 13.22 14.36
N TYR A 152 -7.28 14.24 13.52
CA TYR A 152 -7.67 15.60 13.92
C TYR A 152 -9.15 15.87 13.58
N PRO A 153 -10.13 15.56 14.44
CA PRO A 153 -11.42 16.22 14.37
C PRO A 153 -11.28 17.63 14.94
N ASN A 154 -11.82 18.62 14.25
CA ASN A 154 -11.88 19.97 14.80
C ASN A 154 -12.87 19.97 15.99
N ILE A 155 -12.39 20.38 17.16
CA ILE A 155 -13.04 20.18 18.47
C ILE A 155 -14.21 21.14 18.69
N GLU A 156 -14.37 22.16 17.85
CA GLU A 156 -15.24 23.30 18.19
C GLU A 156 -16.70 23.17 17.72
N THR A 157 -17.07 22.16 16.94
CA THR A 157 -18.43 22.09 16.41
C THR A 157 -19.23 20.91 16.94
N ASN A 158 -20.14 21.18 17.90
CA ASN A 158 -21.26 20.29 18.25
C ASN A 158 -22.26 20.09 17.08
N LYS A 159 -21.94 20.61 15.88
CA LYS A 159 -22.74 20.57 14.64
C LYS A 159 -23.23 19.17 14.31
N TYR A 160 -22.44 18.14 14.59
CA TYR A 160 -22.78 16.75 14.27
C TYR A 160 -23.26 15.95 15.48
N ASP A 161 -23.53 16.59 16.62
CA ASP A 161 -24.14 15.89 17.76
C ASP A 161 -25.61 15.56 17.46
N ASP A 162 -26.32 16.44 16.74
CA ASP A 162 -27.65 16.16 16.21
C ASP A 162 -27.59 15.05 15.14
N PRO A 163 -28.19 13.87 15.39
CA PRO A 163 -28.22 12.77 14.43
C PRO A 163 -28.87 13.16 13.10
N LYS A 164 -29.86 14.05 13.09
CA LYS A 164 -30.52 14.46 11.84
C LYS A 164 -29.55 15.21 10.92
N ILE A 165 -28.82 16.18 11.46
CA ILE A 165 -27.81 16.95 10.72
C ILE A 165 -26.69 16.01 10.28
N ARG A 166 -26.18 15.18 11.21
CA ARG A 166 -25.08 14.25 10.95
C ARG A 166 -25.45 13.24 9.85
N HIS A 167 -26.62 12.60 9.93
CA HIS A 167 -27.04 11.59 8.97
C HIS A 167 -27.23 12.17 7.56
N ALA A 168 -27.80 13.37 7.44
CA ALA A 168 -27.95 14.04 6.15
C ALA A 168 -26.60 14.28 5.45
N ILE A 169 -25.59 14.72 6.22
CA ILE A 169 -24.23 14.91 5.72
C ILE A 169 -23.59 13.56 5.36
N LEU A 170 -23.66 12.57 6.25
CA LEU A 170 -23.09 11.25 6.03
C LEU A 170 -23.65 10.57 4.78
N LEU A 171 -24.97 10.68 4.53
CA LEU A 171 -25.58 10.13 3.33
C LEU A 171 -24.97 10.73 2.06
N LYS A 172 -24.80 12.06 2.03
CA LYS A 172 -24.14 12.77 0.92
C LYS A 172 -22.68 12.33 0.76
N CYS A 173 -21.97 12.17 1.87
CA CYS A 173 -20.58 11.72 1.90
C CYS A 173 -20.42 10.31 1.33
N TYR A 174 -21.20 9.34 1.82
CA TYR A 174 -21.13 7.94 1.41
C TYR A 174 -21.45 7.75 -0.07
N ARG A 175 -22.47 8.45 -0.58
CA ARG A 175 -22.81 8.45 -2.00
C ARG A 175 -21.72 9.08 -2.85
N THR A 176 -21.14 10.19 -2.40
CA THR A 176 -20.07 10.86 -3.14
C THR A 176 -18.81 10.00 -3.17
N PHE A 177 -18.39 9.43 -2.03
CA PHE A 177 -17.21 8.57 -1.95
C PHE A 177 -17.37 7.29 -2.77
N SER A 178 -18.51 6.60 -2.68
CA SER A 178 -18.74 5.39 -3.49
C SER A 178 -18.71 5.70 -4.99
N SER A 179 -19.37 6.77 -5.43
CA SER A 179 -19.36 7.19 -6.84
C SER A 179 -17.95 7.53 -7.34
N GLN A 180 -17.16 8.24 -6.54
CA GLN A 180 -15.80 8.66 -6.90
C GLN A 180 -14.83 7.48 -6.93
N LEU A 181 -14.92 6.58 -5.95
CA LEU A 181 -14.15 5.32 -5.97
C LEU A 181 -14.51 4.44 -7.16
N ARG A 182 -15.79 4.39 -7.55
CA ARG A 182 -16.23 3.65 -8.74
C ARG A 182 -15.65 4.24 -10.02
N LYS A 183 -15.64 5.57 -10.15
CA LYS A 183 -15.25 6.27 -11.39
C LYS A 183 -13.73 6.42 -11.55
N TYR A 184 -13.04 6.77 -10.47
CA TYR A 184 -11.61 7.15 -10.51
C TYR A 184 -10.72 6.26 -9.64
N GLY A 185 -11.30 5.33 -8.89
CA GLY A 185 -10.56 4.53 -7.92
C GLY A 185 -9.95 5.34 -6.78
N SER A 186 -10.36 6.60 -6.60
CA SER A 186 -9.77 7.59 -5.70
C SER A 186 -10.80 8.61 -5.19
N TYR A 187 -10.42 9.45 -4.23
CA TYR A 187 -11.21 10.60 -3.78
C TYR A 187 -10.95 11.88 -4.56
N TYR A 188 -10.06 11.86 -5.55
CA TYR A 188 -9.85 13.00 -6.43
C TYR A 188 -10.89 12.97 -7.57
N PRO A 189 -11.51 14.11 -7.95
CA PRO A 189 -11.21 15.49 -7.57
C PRO A 189 -12.18 16.09 -6.53
N ILE A 190 -12.64 15.33 -5.53
CA ILE A 190 -13.51 15.87 -4.49
C ILE A 190 -12.84 17.10 -3.84
N LYS A 191 -13.60 18.16 -3.53
CA LYS A 191 -13.06 19.35 -2.86
C LYS A 191 -12.58 19.00 -1.44
N THR A 192 -11.44 19.57 -1.04
CA THR A 192 -10.85 19.33 0.29
C THR A 192 -11.81 19.66 1.43
N ASP A 193 -12.55 20.77 1.35
CA ASP A 193 -13.49 21.18 2.40
C ASP A 193 -14.64 20.17 2.56
N PHE A 194 -15.20 19.70 1.44
CA PHE A 194 -16.25 18.68 1.46
C PHE A 194 -15.72 17.37 2.04
N ARG A 195 -14.47 17.01 1.73
CA ARG A 195 -13.84 15.89 2.40
C ARG A 195 -13.81 16.16 3.91
N HIS A 196 -13.20 17.24 4.39
CA HIS A 196 -13.12 17.52 5.84
C HIS A 196 -14.49 17.47 6.53
N GLU A 197 -15.53 18.04 5.92
CA GLU A 197 -16.91 17.95 6.42
C GLU A 197 -17.36 16.48 6.63
N CYS A 198 -17.11 15.62 5.64
CA CYS A 198 -17.42 14.19 5.73
C CYS A 198 -16.62 13.46 6.80
N ARG A 199 -15.35 13.78 6.97
CA ARG A 199 -14.49 13.17 8.01
C ARG A 199 -14.98 13.55 9.40
N ASP A 200 -15.32 14.81 9.60
CA ASP A 200 -15.75 15.31 10.90
C ASP A 200 -17.11 14.69 11.28
N ALA A 201 -18.05 14.58 10.33
CA ALA A 201 -19.30 13.86 10.55
C ALA A 201 -19.08 12.36 10.84
N LEU A 202 -18.16 11.71 10.13
CA LEU A 202 -17.84 10.29 10.31
C LEU A 202 -17.10 10.01 11.64
N SER A 203 -16.35 10.98 12.16
CA SER A 203 -15.61 10.84 13.42
C SER A 203 -16.56 10.55 14.59
N LYS A 204 -17.74 11.19 14.57
CA LYS A 204 -18.80 10.99 15.56
C LYS A 204 -19.44 9.61 15.47
N GLU A 205 -19.59 9.02 14.28
CA GLU A 205 -20.17 7.67 14.15
C GLU A 205 -19.19 6.52 14.42
N LEU A 206 -17.89 6.80 14.39
CA LEU A 206 -16.87 5.78 14.70
C LEU A 206 -16.45 5.77 16.17
N ASP A 207 -17.13 6.55 17.02
CA ASP A 207 -16.83 6.77 18.44
C ASP A 207 -15.34 7.12 18.66
N HIS A 208 -14.77 7.91 17.75
CA HIS A 208 -13.37 8.27 17.84
C HIS A 208 -13.18 9.44 18.80
N PRO A 209 -12.36 9.30 19.85
CA PRO A 209 -12.13 10.42 20.75
C PRO A 209 -11.43 11.55 19.97
N PRO A 210 -11.87 12.80 20.13
CA PRO A 210 -11.15 13.93 19.57
C PRO A 210 -9.77 14.02 20.22
N VAL A 211 -8.72 13.73 19.47
CA VAL A 211 -7.35 13.99 19.92
C VAL A 211 -7.14 15.51 19.84
N LYS A 212 -6.86 16.15 20.98
CA LYS A 212 -6.47 17.56 21.05
C LYS A 212 -5.20 17.77 20.23
N SER A 213 -5.28 18.58 19.18
CA SER A 213 -4.16 18.81 18.26
C SER A 213 -2.94 19.38 18.97
N TYR A 214 -1.79 18.74 18.79
CA TYR A 214 -0.52 19.44 18.66
C TYR A 214 -0.31 19.68 17.15
N ASP A 215 -0.41 20.93 16.71
CA ASP A 215 -0.15 21.33 15.32
C ASP A 215 1.22 22.03 15.23
N PRO A 216 2.27 21.40 14.67
CA PRO A 216 3.57 22.03 14.50
C PRO A 216 3.60 23.10 13.40
N PHE A 217 2.61 23.17 12.50
CA PHE A 217 2.61 24.12 11.36
C PHE A 217 1.95 25.46 11.68
N MET A 218 1.16 25.56 12.75
CA MET A 218 0.56 26.83 13.21
C MET A 218 1.56 27.80 13.89
N ARG A 219 2.82 27.38 14.15
CA ARG A 219 3.82 28.25 14.82
C ARG A 219 4.30 29.41 13.94
N ASN A 220 4.21 29.32 12.61
CA ASN A 220 4.72 30.37 11.73
C ASN A 220 3.71 31.50 11.45
N GLY A 221 2.43 31.32 11.77
CA GLY A 221 1.41 32.36 11.63
C GLY A 221 1.27 33.28 12.85
N ILE A 222 1.54 32.75 14.06
CA ILE A 222 1.32 33.48 15.31
C ILE A 222 2.57 34.27 15.76
N LEU A 223 3.78 33.85 15.36
CA LEU A 223 4.99 34.63 15.64
C LEU A 223 5.07 35.95 14.87
N ARG A 224 4.40 36.07 13.71
CA ARG A 224 4.38 37.34 12.95
C ARG A 224 3.41 38.40 13.47
N ARG A 225 2.42 38.03 14.31
CA ARG A 225 1.51 39.03 14.92
C ARG A 225 1.96 39.53 16.30
N ARG A 226 2.93 38.88 16.95
CA ARG A 226 3.49 39.35 18.24
C ARG A 226 4.80 40.16 18.13
N ILE A 227 5.47 40.16 16.98
CA ILE A 227 6.69 40.98 16.78
C ILE A 227 6.34 42.40 16.28
N GLY A 228 5.13 42.64 15.75
CA GLY A 228 4.68 43.97 15.31
C GLY A 228 4.09 44.89 16.39
N LYS A 229 4.19 44.53 17.69
CA LYS A 229 3.59 45.32 18.79
C LYS A 229 4.53 45.62 19.95
N ALA A 230 5.84 45.43 19.76
CA ALA A 230 6.88 45.68 20.77
C ALA A 230 7.94 46.70 20.32
N ILE A 231 7.57 47.68 19.50
CA ILE A 231 8.38 48.87 19.25
C ILE A 231 7.45 50.08 19.34
N LEU A 232 7.19 50.57 20.56
CA LEU A 232 6.72 51.93 20.87
C LEU A 232 6.46 52.10 22.37
N VAL A 233 7.45 51.86 23.22
CA VAL A 233 7.50 52.53 24.54
C VAL A 233 8.97 52.67 24.92
N GLY A 234 9.46 53.92 25.00
CA GLY A 234 10.77 54.19 25.60
C GLY A 234 11.52 55.38 25.02
N PHE A 235 10.93 56.57 24.98
CA PHE A 235 11.70 57.83 25.04
C PHE A 235 10.84 58.91 25.70
N SER A 236 11.09 59.15 26.99
CA SER A 236 10.77 60.40 27.67
C SER A 236 11.98 60.76 28.50
N VAL A 237 12.86 61.58 27.91
CA VAL A 237 13.96 62.26 28.57
C VAL A 237 13.35 63.48 29.26
N GLY A 238 13.48 63.56 30.58
CA GLY A 238 13.12 64.74 31.35
C GLY A 238 14.10 65.89 31.07
N ALA A 239 13.53 67.07 30.85
CA ALA A 239 14.19 68.36 31.02
C ALA A 239 13.72 68.94 32.36
#